data_AF-A0A4Q5GQ92-F1
#
_entry.id   AF-A0A4Q5GQ92-F1
#
_cell.length_a   1.000
_cell.length_b   1.000
_cell.length_c   1.000
_cell.angle_alpha   90.00
_cell.angle_beta   90.00
_cell.angle_gamma   90.00
#
_symmetry.space_group_name_H-M   'P 1'
#
loop_
_entity.id
_entity.type
_entity.pdbx_description
1 polymer ?
#
loop_
_entity_poly.entity_id
_entity_poly.type
_entity_poly.pdbx_seq_one_letter_code
_entity_poly.pdbx_strand_id
1 'polypeptide(L)'
;MDFNDYRAKITIAEMAEYLGYTKISGPNARYLEYALGSRQMPEDKIIIYPNGKAYFSCKGNINDKGDLTKFVLYRLNKFSNCTQTGYKGVNEVLSKYLGNDLKTVAPTKTNITQSKSVIFNINKYSPRPLTETTANYLNKKRYLSRKTIEDFSDRLFVYSVGSKDNAGFPFRKPGQMEITNFEMRNYDPIQNINFKGFCIGGDKSNSCWIANFVPFDQVTDIYLFESAIDAMSFYEINHFNKNTTSAFISIGGNITQSQIISIKSLFPNVKWNCCFDNDGAGNGFDVATAYYLKGDDCKAFSRTIPGDNFRTVFISFPNGQIQSWKEEEFSSQRYLSFMKMDNAINIIKTPKYKDWNELLRYYKHAGFNTGPGMKFIPAIEDTMSQLNLRGYHLLADMFQQNSQELIQSLIQRSTYCLSAPLAETNAYKLIVDCNIFMGIDTLVPIPNNLYIFDKTTQKTTPASAINEYLKKECINIFRDLNANDFKNLLEKQVLTYTKGNVERSFERILSPTGWGLKECSQLKKKDINLGLEI
;
A
#
# COMPACT_ATOMS: atom_id res chain seq x y z
N MET A 1 -12.33 41.59 -42.54
CA MET A 1 -13.00 40.66 -41.61
C MET A 1 -12.44 40.96 -40.24
N ASP A 2 -13.30 41.17 -39.25
CA ASP A 2 -12.84 41.54 -37.90
C ASP A 2 -12.55 40.29 -37.05
N PHE A 3 -12.02 40.45 -35.83
CA PHE A 3 -11.73 39.31 -34.96
C PHE A 3 -12.98 38.62 -34.39
N ASN A 4 -14.16 39.24 -34.45
CA ASN A 4 -15.42 38.59 -34.10
C ASN A 4 -15.84 37.61 -35.21
N ASP A 5 -15.72 38.04 -36.46
CA ASP A 5 -16.04 37.24 -37.64
C ASP A 5 -15.17 35.96 -37.70
N TYR A 6 -13.87 36.07 -37.40
CA TYR A 6 -13.00 34.89 -37.33
C TYR A 6 -13.40 33.94 -36.21
N ARG A 7 -13.70 34.46 -35.02
CA ARG A 7 -14.13 33.65 -33.86
C ARG A 7 -15.49 32.96 -34.06
N ALA A 8 -16.29 33.44 -35.00
CA ALA A 8 -17.54 32.79 -35.40
C ALA A 8 -17.32 31.63 -36.39
N LYS A 9 -16.20 31.63 -37.12
CA LYS A 9 -15.93 30.70 -38.24
C LYS A 9 -14.81 29.69 -37.97
N ILE A 10 -13.92 29.97 -37.03
CA ILE A 10 -12.74 29.16 -36.72
C ILE A 10 -12.72 28.89 -35.22
N THR A 11 -12.55 27.63 -34.85
CA THR A 11 -12.42 27.20 -33.47
C THR A 11 -10.95 27.14 -33.03
N ILE A 12 -10.71 27.23 -31.72
CA ILE A 12 -9.36 27.07 -31.15
C ILE A 12 -8.84 25.64 -31.43
N ALA A 13 -9.73 24.64 -31.42
CA ALA A 13 -9.37 23.25 -31.67
C ALA A 13 -8.82 23.05 -33.09
N GLU A 14 -9.48 23.62 -34.11
CA GLU A 14 -9.02 23.56 -35.50
C GLU A 14 -7.62 24.18 -35.67
N MET A 15 -7.37 25.34 -35.06
CA MET A 15 -6.04 25.97 -35.12
C MET A 15 -4.99 25.20 -34.33
N ALA A 16 -5.36 24.55 -33.23
CA ALA A 16 -4.46 23.68 -32.49
C ALA A 16 -4.09 22.45 -33.32
N GLU A 17 -5.05 21.78 -33.94
CA GLU A 17 -4.81 20.63 -34.82
C GLU A 17 -3.97 21.00 -36.04
N TYR A 18 -4.22 22.17 -36.63
CA TYR A 18 -3.40 22.72 -37.71
C TYR A 18 -1.93 22.89 -37.31
N LEU A 19 -1.67 23.33 -36.06
CA LEU A 19 -0.33 23.45 -35.50
C LEU A 19 0.27 22.12 -35.03
N GLY A 20 -0.41 20.99 -35.25
CA GLY A 20 0.07 19.65 -34.89
C GLY A 20 -0.24 19.22 -33.46
N TYR A 21 -1.14 19.92 -32.76
CA TYR A 21 -1.60 19.45 -31.45
C TYR A 21 -2.51 18.23 -31.63
N THR A 22 -2.35 17.26 -30.74
CA THR A 22 -3.18 16.05 -30.70
C THR A 22 -4.12 16.09 -29.52
N LYS A 23 -5.40 15.77 -29.75
CA LYS A 23 -6.38 15.65 -28.67
C LYS A 23 -6.02 14.46 -27.79
N ILE A 24 -5.80 14.71 -26.50
CA ILE A 24 -5.45 13.68 -25.52
C ILE A 24 -6.58 13.39 -24.53
N SER A 25 -7.55 14.31 -24.43
CA SER A 25 -8.75 14.11 -23.62
C SER A 25 -9.71 13.14 -24.30
N GLY A 26 -10.36 12.29 -23.50
CA GLY A 26 -11.34 11.31 -24.01
C GLY A 26 -12.58 11.95 -24.64
N PRO A 27 -13.43 11.15 -25.34
CA PRO A 27 -14.62 11.63 -26.04
C PRO A 27 -15.60 12.41 -25.15
N ASN A 28 -15.67 12.08 -23.87
CA ASN A 28 -16.64 12.63 -22.90
C ASN A 28 -15.99 13.61 -21.89
N ALA A 29 -14.80 14.13 -22.19
CA ALA A 29 -14.12 15.05 -21.29
C ALA A 29 -14.81 16.42 -21.27
N ARG A 30 -15.08 16.96 -20.07
CA ARG A 30 -15.70 18.29 -19.88
C ARG A 30 -14.87 19.41 -20.51
N TYR A 31 -13.55 19.30 -20.48
CA TYR A 31 -12.60 20.19 -21.13
C TYR A 31 -11.84 19.42 -22.20
N LEU A 32 -11.54 20.06 -23.33
CA LEU A 32 -10.70 19.43 -24.34
C LEU A 32 -9.23 19.68 -24.01
N GLU A 33 -8.47 18.60 -23.87
CA GLU A 33 -7.03 18.68 -23.64
C GLU A 33 -6.29 18.32 -24.92
N TYR A 34 -5.35 19.18 -25.30
CA TYR A 34 -4.52 19.02 -26.46
C TYR A 34 -3.04 19.09 -26.08
N ALA A 35 -2.22 18.24 -26.68
CA ALA A 35 -0.77 18.19 -26.50
C ALA A 35 -0.06 18.36 -27.84
N LEU A 36 0.93 19.26 -27.87
CA LEU A 36 1.87 19.38 -28.97
C LEU A 36 3.12 18.54 -28.66
N GLY A 37 3.57 17.76 -29.63
CA GLY A 37 4.70 16.83 -29.47
C GLY A 37 4.29 15.53 -28.76
N SER A 38 5.23 14.90 -28.06
CA SER A 38 4.98 13.60 -27.43
C SER A 38 3.97 13.67 -26.29
N ARG A 39 2.98 12.76 -26.28
CA ARG A 39 1.97 12.65 -25.20
C ARG A 39 2.59 12.46 -23.81
N GLN A 40 3.78 11.86 -23.72
CA GLN A 40 4.48 11.60 -22.46
C GLN A 40 5.31 12.82 -21.99
N MET A 41 5.75 13.68 -22.92
CA MET A 41 6.49 14.90 -22.60
C MET A 41 6.10 16.00 -23.59
N PRO A 42 4.91 16.58 -23.43
CA PRO A 42 4.38 17.52 -24.42
C PRO A 42 5.22 18.80 -24.41
N GLU A 43 5.58 19.28 -25.60
CA GLU A 43 6.24 20.58 -25.79
C GLU A 43 5.34 21.71 -25.30
N ASP A 44 4.04 21.57 -25.58
CA ASP A 44 2.99 22.42 -25.04
C ASP A 44 1.74 21.59 -24.74
N LYS A 45 1.01 21.96 -23.69
CA LYS A 45 -0.27 21.37 -23.33
C LYS A 45 -1.27 22.49 -23.13
N ILE A 46 -2.38 22.44 -23.83
CA ILE A 46 -3.46 23.43 -23.72
C ILE A 46 -4.75 22.76 -23.28
N ILE A 47 -5.56 23.52 -22.55
CA ILE A 47 -6.91 23.14 -22.15
C ILE A 47 -7.87 24.14 -22.79
N ILE A 48 -8.81 23.64 -23.59
CA ILE A 48 -9.89 24.42 -24.21
C ILE A 48 -11.15 24.23 -23.36
N TYR A 49 -11.77 25.35 -22.99
CA TYR A 49 -13.00 25.36 -22.19
C TYR A 49 -14.17 24.69 -22.93
N PRO A 50 -15.20 24.22 -22.20
CA PRO A 50 -16.30 23.44 -22.80
C PRO A 50 -17.02 24.15 -23.95
N ASN A 51 -17.07 25.48 -23.91
CA ASN A 51 -17.69 26.30 -24.96
C ASN A 51 -16.83 26.46 -26.22
N GLY A 52 -15.61 25.91 -26.25
CA GLY A 52 -14.66 25.98 -27.38
C GLY A 52 -14.07 27.37 -27.66
N LYS A 53 -14.48 28.41 -26.91
CA LYS A 53 -14.18 29.82 -27.20
C LYS A 53 -12.98 30.37 -26.43
N ALA A 54 -12.54 29.66 -25.39
CA ALA A 54 -11.40 30.07 -24.59
C ALA A 54 -10.44 28.90 -24.33
N TYR A 55 -9.18 29.21 -24.09
CA TYR A 55 -8.15 28.25 -23.68
C TYR A 55 -7.23 28.83 -22.61
N PHE A 56 -6.43 27.95 -22.00
CA PHE A 56 -5.18 28.33 -21.35
C PHE A 56 -4.10 27.28 -21.62
N SER A 57 -2.84 27.71 -21.68
CA SER A 57 -1.70 26.80 -21.72
C SER A 57 -1.30 26.37 -20.30
N CYS A 58 -1.04 25.09 -20.12
CA CYS A 58 -0.53 24.49 -18.90
C CYS A 58 1.01 24.60 -18.77
N LYS A 59 1.71 24.91 -19.87
CA LYS A 59 3.18 24.98 -19.93
C LYS A 59 3.72 26.33 -20.41
N GLY A 60 2.86 27.16 -20.99
CA GLY A 60 3.17 28.50 -21.44
C GLY A 60 3.22 29.53 -20.30
N ASN A 61 3.41 30.79 -20.69
CA ASN A 61 3.37 31.93 -19.77
C ASN A 61 1.97 32.05 -19.13
N ILE A 62 1.85 32.60 -17.92
CA ILE A 62 0.57 32.85 -17.23
C ILE A 62 -0.44 33.69 -18.05
N ASN A 63 0.06 34.46 -19.01
CA ASN A 63 -0.74 35.26 -19.95
C ASN A 63 -1.15 34.51 -21.23
N ASP A 64 -0.64 33.30 -21.48
CA ASP A 64 -0.99 32.44 -22.62
C ASP A 64 -2.34 31.74 -22.37
N LYS A 65 -3.37 32.57 -22.37
CA LYS A 65 -4.78 32.21 -22.17
C LYS A 65 -5.67 33.26 -22.84
N GLY A 66 -6.89 32.88 -23.18
CA GLY A 66 -7.86 33.77 -23.81
C GLY A 66 -8.58 33.09 -24.96
N ASP A 67 -8.92 33.87 -25.98
CA ASP A 67 -9.68 33.41 -27.14
C ASP A 67 -8.78 32.97 -28.31
N LEU A 68 -9.40 32.65 -29.45
CA LEU A 68 -8.71 32.32 -30.71
C LEU A 68 -7.62 33.33 -31.09
N THR A 69 -7.90 34.62 -30.93
CA THR A 69 -6.96 35.69 -31.27
C THR A 69 -5.72 35.60 -30.41
N LYS A 70 -5.89 35.41 -29.10
CA LYS A 70 -4.77 35.18 -28.17
C LYS A 70 -4.03 33.88 -28.45
N PHE A 71 -4.76 32.81 -28.77
CA PHE A 71 -4.18 31.50 -29.11
C PHE A 71 -3.17 31.60 -30.25
N VAL A 72 -3.60 32.24 -31.35
CA VAL A 72 -2.76 32.46 -32.53
C VAL A 72 -1.64 33.44 -32.21
N LEU A 73 -1.92 34.54 -31.50
CA LEU A 73 -0.92 35.55 -31.13
C LEU A 73 0.29 34.94 -30.41
N TYR A 74 0.06 34.07 -29.42
CA TYR A 74 1.13 33.42 -28.66
C TYR A 74 1.86 32.29 -29.42
N ARG A 75 1.38 31.94 -30.62
CA ARG A 75 1.93 30.87 -31.45
C ARG A 75 2.29 31.35 -32.86
N LEU A 76 2.35 32.66 -33.11
CA LEU A 76 2.65 33.24 -34.43
C LEU A 76 3.94 32.68 -35.04
N ASN A 77 4.96 32.48 -34.22
CA ASN A 77 6.25 31.91 -34.63
C ASN A 77 6.17 30.46 -35.13
N LYS A 78 5.05 29.76 -34.90
CA LYS A 78 4.81 28.40 -35.40
C LYS A 78 4.12 28.38 -36.76
N PHE A 79 3.68 29.53 -37.27
CA PHE A 79 3.09 29.65 -38.60
C PHE A 79 4.18 30.05 -39.60
N SER A 80 4.69 29.07 -40.36
CA SER A 80 5.76 29.27 -41.35
C SER A 80 5.43 30.32 -42.43
N ASN A 81 4.13 30.56 -42.67
CA ASN A 81 3.63 31.42 -43.74
C ASN A 81 3.16 32.80 -43.24
N CYS A 82 3.44 33.14 -41.97
CA CYS A 82 3.13 34.44 -41.38
C CYS A 82 4.29 35.41 -41.59
N THR A 83 4.05 36.51 -42.29
CA THR A 83 5.07 37.53 -42.57
C THR A 83 5.01 38.73 -41.62
N GLN A 84 3.87 38.90 -40.93
CA GLN A 84 3.60 40.01 -40.02
C GLN A 84 3.72 39.59 -38.54
N THR A 85 3.87 40.57 -37.64
CA THR A 85 3.93 40.36 -36.18
C THR A 85 2.70 40.95 -35.46
N GLY A 86 2.48 40.54 -34.21
CA GLY A 86 1.37 41.06 -33.39
C GLY A 86 -0.01 40.78 -34.02
N TYR A 87 -0.99 41.64 -33.75
CA TYR A 87 -2.36 41.45 -34.25
C TYR A 87 -2.47 41.53 -35.79
N LYS A 88 -1.53 42.19 -36.47
CA LYS A 88 -1.46 42.15 -37.95
C LYS A 88 -1.12 40.75 -38.45
N GLY A 89 -0.19 40.06 -37.79
CA GLY A 89 0.12 38.63 -38.04
C GLY A 89 -1.04 37.71 -37.71
N VAL A 90 -1.77 37.98 -36.62
CA VAL A 90 -2.98 37.20 -36.29
C VAL A 90 -4.03 37.33 -37.40
N ASN A 91 -4.29 38.54 -37.87
CA ASN A 91 -5.23 38.76 -38.97
C ASN A 91 -4.75 38.08 -40.26
N GLU A 92 -3.46 38.14 -40.59
CA GLU A 92 -2.87 37.47 -41.76
C GLU A 92 -3.08 35.95 -41.72
N VAL A 93 -2.77 35.31 -40.57
CA VAL A 93 -2.94 33.86 -40.38
C VAL A 93 -4.40 33.45 -40.52
N LEU A 94 -5.32 34.14 -39.83
CA LEU A 94 -6.75 33.79 -39.86
C LEU A 94 -7.39 34.08 -41.22
N SER A 95 -6.99 35.15 -41.90
CA SER A 95 -7.42 35.46 -43.27
C SER A 95 -7.02 34.34 -44.24
N LYS A 96 -5.75 33.93 -44.21
CA LYS A 96 -5.20 32.87 -45.07
C LYS A 96 -5.85 31.51 -44.78
N TYR A 97 -6.18 31.23 -43.52
CA TYR A 97 -6.88 30.00 -43.13
C TYR A 97 -8.30 29.90 -43.74
N LEU A 98 -9.05 31.02 -43.77
CA LEU A 98 -10.38 31.06 -44.40
C LEU A 98 -10.33 31.19 -45.92
N GLY A 99 -9.28 31.77 -46.47
CA GLY A 99 -9.09 32.01 -47.91
C GLY A 99 -8.72 30.77 -48.75
N ASN A 100 -8.67 29.57 -48.15
CA ASN A 100 -8.27 28.27 -48.75
C ASN A 100 -6.77 28.02 -49.02
N ASP A 101 -5.86 28.98 -48.78
CA ASP A 101 -4.41 28.76 -48.99
C ASP A 101 -3.75 27.82 -47.95
N LEU A 102 -4.35 27.64 -46.76
CA LEU A 102 -3.81 26.78 -45.70
C LEU A 102 -4.55 25.42 -45.55
N LYS A 103 -5.70 25.24 -46.20
CA LYS A 103 -6.47 23.98 -46.10
C LYS A 103 -5.90 22.86 -46.97
N THR A 104 -5.16 23.21 -48.02
CA THR A 104 -4.61 22.26 -49.01
C THR A 104 -3.16 21.87 -48.75
N VAL A 105 -2.50 22.49 -47.75
CA VAL A 105 -1.15 22.13 -47.32
C VAL A 105 -1.20 21.80 -45.83
N ALA A 106 -1.93 20.74 -45.47
CA ALA A 106 -1.55 19.98 -44.29
C ALA A 106 -0.08 19.58 -44.51
N PRO A 107 0.83 19.79 -43.54
CA PRO A 107 2.21 19.36 -43.71
C PRO A 107 2.16 17.88 -44.08
N THR A 108 2.56 17.60 -45.33
CA THR A 108 2.67 16.28 -45.88
C THR A 108 3.32 15.44 -44.80
N LYS A 109 2.68 14.35 -44.40
CA LYS A 109 3.30 13.33 -43.55
C LYS A 109 4.57 12.91 -44.26
N THR A 110 5.68 13.60 -44.00
CA THR A 110 6.99 13.05 -44.13
C THR A 110 6.98 11.93 -43.11
N ASN A 111 6.67 10.73 -43.60
CA ASN A 111 7.06 9.46 -43.04
C ASN A 111 8.60 9.39 -43.03
N ILE A 112 9.23 10.36 -42.36
CA ILE A 112 10.61 10.39 -41.94
C ILE A 112 10.57 10.89 -40.49
N THR A 113 9.83 10.17 -39.68
CA THR A 113 10.52 9.56 -38.56
C THR A 113 10.41 8.07 -38.80
N GLN A 114 11.50 7.47 -39.30
CA GLN A 114 11.96 6.31 -38.55
C GLN A 114 11.83 6.75 -37.10
N SER A 115 10.88 6.16 -36.38
CA SER A 115 10.93 6.12 -34.93
C SER A 115 12.37 5.78 -34.65
N LYS A 116 13.20 6.77 -34.31
CA LYS A 116 14.47 6.49 -33.71
C LYS A 116 14.01 5.88 -32.41
N SER A 117 13.94 4.55 -32.40
CA SER A 117 13.91 3.74 -31.21
C SER A 117 14.89 4.45 -30.28
N VAL A 118 14.35 5.14 -29.27
CA VAL A 118 15.21 5.82 -28.33
C VAL A 118 15.77 4.67 -27.52
N ILE A 119 16.98 4.24 -27.89
CA ILE A 119 17.64 3.11 -27.27
C ILE A 119 18.15 3.59 -25.92
N PHE A 120 17.89 2.81 -24.87
CA PHE A 120 18.47 3.03 -23.57
C PHE A 120 20.00 3.12 -23.67
N ASN A 121 20.56 4.21 -23.16
CA ASN A 121 22.00 4.39 -23.10
C ASN A 121 22.42 4.59 -21.64
N ILE A 122 23.01 3.54 -21.05
CA ILE A 122 23.47 3.55 -19.67
C ILE A 122 24.49 4.66 -19.39
N ASN A 123 25.33 5.03 -20.37
CA ASN A 123 26.35 6.06 -20.22
C ASN A 123 25.75 7.45 -20.03
N LYS A 124 24.51 7.70 -20.49
CA LYS A 124 23.80 8.96 -20.21
C LYS A 124 23.49 9.14 -18.72
N TYR A 125 23.38 8.02 -18.00
CA TYR A 125 23.03 7.98 -16.59
C TYR A 125 24.23 7.75 -15.68
N SER A 126 25.42 7.48 -16.24
CA SER A 126 26.70 7.36 -15.52
C SER A 126 26.57 6.71 -14.12
N PRO A 127 26.08 5.46 -14.03
CA PRO A 127 25.81 4.83 -12.75
C PRO A 127 27.10 4.69 -11.94
N ARG A 128 27.03 5.05 -10.67
CA ARG A 128 28.14 4.97 -9.72
C ARG A 128 27.67 4.42 -8.36
N PRO A 129 28.57 3.88 -7.53
CA PRO A 129 28.23 3.53 -6.15
C PRO A 129 27.52 4.69 -5.44
N LEU A 130 26.65 4.36 -4.49
CA LEU A 130 25.87 5.35 -3.76
C LEU A 130 26.77 6.47 -3.20
N THR A 131 26.46 7.71 -3.57
CA THR A 131 27.03 8.91 -2.96
C THR A 131 26.35 9.21 -1.63
N GLU A 132 27.02 10.00 -0.78
CA GLU A 132 26.45 10.46 0.48
C GLU A 132 25.12 11.18 0.30
N THR A 133 24.95 11.97 -0.77
CA THR A 133 23.69 12.63 -1.13
C THR A 133 22.55 11.62 -1.30
N THR A 134 22.77 10.57 -2.12
CA THR A 134 21.75 9.54 -2.34
C THR A 134 21.51 8.67 -1.11
N ALA A 135 22.56 8.34 -0.35
CA ALA A 135 22.42 7.60 0.90
C ALA A 135 21.62 8.41 1.93
N ASN A 136 21.86 9.72 2.02
CA ASN A 136 21.11 10.63 2.88
C ASN A 136 19.65 10.75 2.42
N TYR A 137 19.36 10.75 1.12
CA TYR A 137 17.99 10.68 0.61
C TYR A 137 17.28 9.41 1.10
N LEU A 138 17.88 8.24 0.89
CA LEU A 138 17.32 6.95 1.32
C LEU A 138 17.15 6.89 2.84
N ASN A 139 18.11 7.41 3.60
CA ASN A 139 18.06 7.40 5.06
C ASN A 139 17.05 8.40 5.62
N LYS A 140 17.12 9.67 5.22
CA LYS A 140 16.36 10.77 5.84
C LYS A 140 14.95 10.94 5.26
N LYS A 141 14.77 10.67 3.96
CA LYS A 141 13.45 10.81 3.30
C LYS A 141 12.71 9.49 3.19
N ARG A 142 13.44 8.38 3.00
CA ARG A 142 12.84 7.04 2.91
C ARG A 142 12.97 6.21 4.18
N TYR A 143 13.63 6.76 5.22
CA TYR A 143 13.70 6.15 6.55
C TYR A 143 14.37 4.78 6.55
N LEU A 144 15.14 4.41 5.52
CA LEU A 144 15.91 3.17 5.49
C LEU A 144 17.13 3.30 6.41
N SER A 145 17.41 2.27 7.21
CA SER A 145 18.61 2.25 8.06
C SER A 145 19.89 2.25 7.21
N ARG A 146 21.01 2.72 7.78
CA ARG A 146 22.31 2.64 7.09
C ARG A 146 22.67 1.20 6.75
N LYS A 147 22.44 0.28 7.69
CA LYS A 147 22.62 -1.17 7.47
C LYS A 147 21.84 -1.67 6.26
N THR A 148 20.55 -1.34 6.14
CA THR A 148 19.74 -1.76 4.98
C THR A 148 20.27 -1.14 3.70
N ILE A 149 20.66 0.14 3.72
CA ILE A 149 21.24 0.80 2.54
C ILE A 149 22.53 0.09 2.12
N GLU A 150 23.43 -0.19 3.06
CA GLU A 150 24.69 -0.91 2.86
C GLU A 150 24.46 -2.32 2.33
N ASP A 151 23.52 -3.07 2.92
CA ASP A 151 23.19 -4.43 2.49
C ASP A 151 22.91 -4.50 0.99
N PHE A 152 22.09 -3.57 0.48
CA PHE A 152 21.74 -3.52 -0.93
C PHE A 152 22.81 -2.85 -1.81
N SER A 153 23.50 -1.82 -1.31
CA SER A 153 24.48 -1.08 -2.09
C SER A 153 25.77 -1.86 -2.32
N ASP A 154 26.21 -2.65 -1.34
CA ASP A 154 27.40 -3.50 -1.43
C ASP A 154 27.30 -4.52 -2.57
N ARG A 155 26.08 -4.90 -2.93
CA ARG A 155 25.77 -5.83 -4.03
C ARG A 155 25.29 -5.14 -5.29
N LEU A 156 25.43 -3.82 -5.37
CA LEU A 156 25.07 -3.03 -6.53
C LEU A 156 23.58 -3.16 -6.92
N PHE A 157 22.71 -3.33 -5.92
CA PHE A 157 21.26 -3.24 -6.10
C PHE A 157 20.74 -1.81 -6.09
N VAL A 158 21.60 -0.82 -5.81
CA VAL A 158 21.25 0.59 -5.85
C VAL A 158 22.49 1.41 -6.21
N TYR A 159 22.29 2.43 -7.04
CA TYR A 159 23.33 3.33 -7.55
C TYR A 159 22.94 4.78 -7.33
N SER A 160 23.91 5.69 -7.46
CA SER A 160 23.62 7.07 -7.84
C SER A 160 23.65 7.19 -9.36
N VAL A 161 22.64 7.82 -9.95
CA VAL A 161 22.51 7.93 -11.41
C VAL A 161 22.11 9.34 -11.87
N GLY A 162 22.71 9.75 -12.98
CA GLY A 162 22.49 11.02 -13.67
C GLY A 162 23.11 12.22 -12.94
N SER A 163 23.04 13.38 -13.59
CA SER A 163 23.62 14.63 -13.08
C SER A 163 22.98 15.17 -11.81
N LYS A 164 21.78 14.68 -11.44
CA LYS A 164 21.06 15.08 -10.22
C LYS A 164 21.28 14.12 -9.05
N ASP A 165 22.18 13.14 -9.16
CA ASP A 165 22.40 12.12 -8.13
C ASP A 165 21.09 11.48 -7.67
N ASN A 166 20.33 10.91 -8.61
CA ASN A 166 19.13 10.17 -8.25
C ASN A 166 19.52 8.81 -7.66
N ALA A 167 18.80 8.32 -6.66
CA ALA A 167 18.86 6.91 -6.29
C ALA A 167 18.28 6.08 -7.45
N GLY A 168 19.13 5.29 -8.09
CA GLY A 168 18.80 4.47 -9.26
C GLY A 168 18.78 2.99 -8.89
N PHE A 169 17.64 2.35 -9.13
CA PHE A 169 17.45 0.92 -8.93
C PHE A 169 17.53 0.22 -10.30
N PRO A 170 18.55 -0.62 -10.55
CA PRO A 170 18.83 -1.21 -11.86
C PRO A 170 17.78 -2.27 -12.24
N PHE A 171 17.11 -2.05 -13.37
CA PHE A 171 16.21 -3.04 -13.95
C PHE A 171 16.99 -3.90 -14.94
N ARG A 172 16.75 -5.22 -14.89
CA ARG A 172 17.34 -6.22 -15.79
C ARG A 172 16.25 -7.16 -16.27
N LYS A 173 16.42 -7.72 -17.46
CA LYS A 173 15.61 -8.86 -17.86
C LYS A 173 15.99 -10.04 -16.96
N PRO A 174 15.04 -10.75 -16.32
CA PRO A 174 15.37 -11.89 -15.48
C PRO A 174 16.26 -12.89 -16.23
N GLY A 175 17.36 -13.32 -15.60
CA GLY A 175 18.38 -14.19 -16.22
C GLY A 175 19.47 -13.44 -17.01
N GLN A 176 19.38 -12.12 -17.13
CA GLN A 176 20.39 -11.29 -17.80
C GLN A 176 21.07 -10.33 -16.81
N MET A 177 22.35 -10.06 -17.06
CA MET A 177 23.16 -9.15 -16.22
C MET A 177 23.09 -7.70 -16.68
N GLU A 178 22.73 -7.46 -17.94
CA GLU A 178 22.67 -6.13 -18.54
C GLU A 178 21.55 -5.30 -17.89
N ILE A 179 21.91 -4.08 -17.48
CA ILE A 179 20.95 -3.10 -17.00
C ILE A 179 20.23 -2.51 -18.22
N THR A 180 18.91 -2.65 -18.25
CA THR A 180 18.05 -2.20 -19.35
C THR A 180 17.25 -0.94 -19.00
N ASN A 181 17.21 -0.56 -17.72
CA ASN A 181 16.55 0.65 -17.23
C ASN A 181 17.02 0.97 -15.79
N PHE A 182 16.69 2.16 -15.29
CA PHE A 182 16.69 2.44 -13.85
C PHE A 182 15.33 2.96 -13.43
N GLU A 183 14.80 2.42 -12.34
CA GLU A 183 13.82 3.14 -11.54
C GLU A 183 14.56 4.22 -10.75
N MET A 184 14.27 5.49 -11.00
CA MET A 184 14.94 6.62 -10.37
C MET A 184 14.05 7.28 -9.31
N ARG A 185 14.68 7.66 -8.20
CA ARG A 185 14.05 8.33 -7.06
C ARG A 185 14.93 9.46 -6.56
N ASN A 186 14.30 10.60 -6.26
CA ASN A 186 14.99 11.72 -5.63
C ASN A 186 13.97 12.59 -4.88
N TYR A 187 14.45 13.64 -4.22
CA TYR A 187 13.62 14.64 -3.56
C TYR A 187 14.26 16.02 -3.72
N ASP A 188 13.47 16.97 -4.20
CA ASP A 188 13.86 18.37 -4.27
C ASP A 188 13.46 19.07 -2.95
N PRO A 189 14.40 19.47 -2.09
CA PRO A 189 14.10 20.11 -0.82
C PRO A 189 13.54 21.53 -0.98
N ILE A 190 13.85 22.22 -2.09
CA ILE A 190 13.41 23.59 -2.33
C ILE A 190 11.93 23.58 -2.75
N GLN A 191 11.57 22.66 -3.66
CA GLN A 191 10.20 22.56 -4.14
C GLN A 191 9.31 21.66 -3.26
N ASN A 192 9.90 20.91 -2.33
CA ASN A 192 9.24 19.87 -1.53
C ASN A 192 8.54 18.82 -2.42
N ILE A 193 9.19 18.44 -3.52
CA ILE A 193 8.63 17.50 -4.52
C ILE A 193 9.48 16.23 -4.55
N ASN A 194 8.79 15.08 -4.50
CA ASN A 194 9.41 13.79 -4.77
C ASN A 194 9.54 13.59 -6.28
N PHE A 195 10.74 13.22 -6.73
CA PHE A 195 10.97 12.78 -8.09
C PHE A 195 10.85 11.25 -8.18
N LYS A 196 10.07 10.79 -9.15
CA LYS A 196 9.93 9.37 -9.55
C LYS A 196 9.96 9.33 -11.07
N GLY A 197 10.78 8.46 -11.64
CA GLY A 197 10.86 8.30 -13.09
C GLY A 197 11.63 7.07 -13.52
N PHE A 198 11.62 6.80 -14.82
CA PHE A 198 12.43 5.77 -15.47
C PHE A 198 13.34 6.40 -16.51
N CYS A 199 14.36 5.67 -16.93
CA CYS A 199 15.25 6.14 -17.99
C CYS A 199 14.51 6.20 -19.34
N ILE A 200 14.86 7.21 -20.13
CA ILE A 200 14.37 7.37 -21.49
C ILE A 200 14.90 6.18 -22.31
N GLY A 201 13.99 5.50 -23.02
CA GLY A 201 14.33 4.34 -23.83
C GLY A 201 14.50 3.03 -23.06
N GLY A 202 14.35 3.05 -21.73
CA GLY A 202 14.52 1.88 -20.89
C GLY A 202 13.38 0.87 -21.01
N ASP A 203 13.72 -0.42 -20.98
CA ASP A 203 12.74 -1.52 -21.07
C ASP A 203 12.15 -1.82 -19.69
N LYS A 204 11.00 -1.22 -19.38
CA LYS A 204 10.24 -1.56 -18.17
C LYS A 204 9.44 -2.85 -18.33
N SER A 205 8.91 -3.12 -19.52
CA SER A 205 7.90 -4.16 -19.72
C SER A 205 8.43 -5.58 -19.63
N ASN A 206 9.74 -5.79 -19.85
CA ASN A 206 10.37 -7.11 -19.76
C ASN A 206 11.44 -7.20 -18.66
N SER A 207 11.63 -6.12 -17.88
CA SER A 207 12.71 -6.04 -16.90
C SER A 207 12.15 -5.79 -15.51
N CYS A 208 12.88 -6.25 -14.51
CA CYS A 208 12.57 -6.05 -13.10
C CYS A 208 13.83 -5.62 -12.36
N TRP A 209 13.65 -4.91 -11.25
CA TRP A 209 14.71 -4.83 -10.26
C TRP A 209 14.67 -6.09 -9.40
N ILE A 210 15.78 -6.83 -9.33
CA ILE A 210 15.89 -8.10 -8.59
C ILE A 210 17.05 -7.97 -7.61
N ALA A 211 16.76 -8.20 -6.33
CA ALA A 211 17.76 -8.22 -5.26
C ALA A 211 17.68 -9.54 -4.48
N ASN A 212 18.74 -10.33 -4.57
CA ASN A 212 18.90 -11.61 -3.87
C ASN A 212 20.32 -11.69 -3.30
N PHE A 213 20.46 -12.24 -2.10
CA PHE A 213 21.75 -12.28 -1.40
C PHE A 213 22.46 -13.64 -1.51
N VAL A 214 21.78 -14.64 -2.06
CA VAL A 214 22.32 -15.96 -2.39
C VAL A 214 22.27 -16.19 -3.90
N PRO A 215 23.06 -17.12 -4.47
CA PRO A 215 22.91 -17.56 -5.87
C PRO A 215 21.46 -17.90 -6.24
N PHE A 216 21.08 -17.74 -7.51
CA PHE A 216 19.67 -17.88 -7.94
C PHE A 216 19.07 -19.27 -7.66
N ASP A 217 19.87 -20.32 -7.73
CA ASP A 217 19.49 -21.71 -7.45
C ASP A 217 19.27 -21.99 -5.95
N GLN A 218 19.70 -21.09 -5.07
CA GLN A 218 19.49 -21.16 -3.61
C GLN A 218 18.32 -20.30 -3.14
N VAL A 219 17.65 -19.58 -4.04
CA VAL A 219 16.48 -18.78 -3.68
C VAL A 219 15.30 -19.71 -3.37
N THR A 220 14.69 -19.55 -2.20
CA THR A 220 13.53 -20.34 -1.74
C THR A 220 12.21 -19.59 -1.86
N ASP A 221 12.27 -18.26 -1.70
CA ASP A 221 11.11 -17.39 -1.65
C ASP A 221 11.33 -16.16 -2.52
N ILE A 222 10.28 -15.74 -3.21
CA ILE A 222 10.28 -14.45 -3.90
C ILE A 222 9.21 -13.55 -3.31
N TYR A 223 9.52 -12.25 -3.24
CA TYR A 223 8.62 -11.20 -2.76
C TYR A 223 8.51 -10.13 -3.85
N LEU A 224 7.30 -9.92 -4.37
CA LEU A 224 7.01 -8.98 -5.46
C LEU A 224 6.48 -7.64 -4.93
N PHE A 225 7.01 -6.53 -5.46
CA PHE A 225 6.67 -5.16 -5.03
C PHE A 225 6.47 -4.24 -6.24
N GLU A 226 5.74 -3.14 -6.04
CA GLU A 226 5.59 -2.10 -7.07
C GLU A 226 6.84 -1.23 -7.24
N SER A 227 7.64 -1.08 -6.18
CA SER A 227 8.88 -0.30 -6.19
C SER A 227 10.01 -0.93 -5.38
N ALA A 228 11.26 -0.61 -5.76
CA ALA A 228 12.43 -1.12 -5.05
C ALA A 228 12.54 -0.56 -3.61
N ILE A 229 12.02 0.63 -3.35
CA ILE A 229 12.00 1.21 -1.99
C ILE A 229 11.06 0.41 -1.08
N ASP A 230 9.92 -0.05 -1.59
CA ASP A 230 8.99 -0.89 -0.82
C ASP A 230 9.62 -2.24 -0.49
N ALA A 231 10.33 -2.82 -1.46
CA ALA A 231 11.08 -4.05 -1.26
C ALA A 231 12.16 -3.93 -0.17
N MET A 232 12.96 -2.85 -0.19
CA MET A 232 13.94 -2.56 0.87
C MET A 232 13.27 -2.26 2.22
N SER A 233 12.11 -1.61 2.21
CA SER A 233 11.35 -1.31 3.43
C SER A 233 10.82 -2.60 4.06
N PHE A 234 10.28 -3.52 3.25
CA PHE A 234 9.86 -4.85 3.68
C PHE A 234 11.02 -5.69 4.21
N TYR A 235 12.17 -5.64 3.53
CA TYR A 235 13.40 -6.29 4.00
C TYR A 235 13.74 -5.87 5.43
N GLU A 236 13.70 -4.56 5.70
CA GLU A 236 14.03 -3.99 7.01
C GLU A 236 12.97 -4.30 8.08
N ILE A 237 11.68 -4.13 7.74
CA ILE A 237 10.55 -4.40 8.64
C ILE A 237 10.53 -5.86 9.09
N ASN A 238 10.97 -6.79 8.23
CA ASN A 238 10.95 -8.23 8.53
C ASN A 238 12.33 -8.79 8.90
N HIS A 239 13.33 -7.92 9.10
CA HIS A 239 14.64 -8.27 9.68
C HIS A 239 15.43 -9.27 8.86
N PHE A 240 15.20 -9.26 7.55
CA PHE A 240 16.05 -9.96 6.63
C PHE A 240 17.47 -9.42 6.72
N ASN A 241 18.41 -10.28 6.35
CA ASN A 241 19.84 -9.96 6.34
C ASN A 241 20.48 -10.59 5.09
N LYS A 242 21.77 -10.33 4.87
CA LYS A 242 22.54 -10.85 3.72
C LYS A 242 22.58 -12.39 3.61
N ASN A 243 22.13 -13.14 4.61
CA ASN A 243 22.05 -14.61 4.57
C ASN A 243 20.65 -15.12 4.20
N THR A 244 19.69 -14.23 3.93
CA THR A 244 18.34 -14.66 3.52
C THR A 244 18.38 -15.36 2.17
N THR A 245 17.62 -16.44 2.05
CA THR A 245 17.40 -17.19 0.79
C THR A 245 16.26 -16.59 -0.04
N SER A 246 15.83 -15.37 0.25
CA SER A 246 14.77 -14.68 -0.47
C SER A 246 15.29 -13.78 -1.59
N ALA A 247 14.52 -13.66 -2.67
CA ALA A 247 14.67 -12.59 -3.66
C ALA A 247 13.57 -11.54 -3.49
N PHE A 248 13.96 -10.26 -3.49
CA PHE A 248 13.06 -9.11 -3.44
C PHE A 248 13.03 -8.47 -4.82
N ILE A 249 11.84 -8.39 -5.42
CA ILE A 249 11.70 -8.05 -6.83
C ILE A 249 10.69 -6.90 -6.99
N SER A 250 11.10 -5.83 -7.66
CA SER A 250 10.22 -4.73 -8.05
C SER A 250 9.90 -4.79 -9.53
N ILE A 251 8.61 -4.70 -9.85
CA ILE A 251 8.09 -4.63 -11.23
C ILE A 251 8.02 -3.19 -11.78
N GLY A 252 8.21 -2.17 -10.93
CA GLY A 252 8.30 -0.77 -11.32
C GLY A 252 6.97 -0.10 -11.69
N GLY A 253 5.83 -0.55 -11.15
CA GLY A 253 4.47 -0.07 -11.44
C GLY A 253 3.61 -1.18 -12.05
N ASN A 254 2.85 -0.92 -13.11
CA ASN A 254 2.00 -1.96 -13.72
C ASN A 254 2.77 -3.25 -14.09
N ILE A 255 2.23 -4.38 -13.64
CA ILE A 255 2.73 -5.74 -13.89
C ILE A 255 2.50 -6.17 -15.34
N THR A 256 3.45 -6.92 -15.90
CA THR A 256 3.30 -7.57 -17.21
C THR A 256 3.46 -9.08 -17.12
N GLN A 257 2.83 -9.79 -18.05
CA GLN A 257 3.00 -11.24 -18.18
C GLN A 257 4.46 -11.63 -18.45
N SER A 258 5.16 -10.87 -19.30
CA SER A 258 6.56 -11.11 -19.66
C SER A 258 7.49 -11.08 -18.43
N GLN A 259 7.27 -10.12 -17.51
CA GLN A 259 8.01 -10.06 -16.25
C GLN A 259 7.81 -11.34 -15.43
N ILE A 260 6.55 -11.76 -15.21
CA ILE A 260 6.23 -12.91 -14.36
C ILE A 260 6.73 -14.23 -14.98
N ILE A 261 6.54 -14.43 -16.29
CA ILE A 261 7.05 -15.63 -16.98
C ILE A 261 8.58 -15.69 -16.89
N SER A 262 9.27 -14.57 -17.09
CA SER A 262 10.74 -14.52 -17.02
C SER A 262 11.25 -14.78 -15.59
N ILE A 263 10.59 -14.22 -14.57
CA ILE A 263 10.90 -14.53 -13.15
C ILE A 263 10.67 -16.01 -12.86
N LYS A 264 9.55 -16.59 -13.32
CA LYS A 264 9.24 -18.02 -13.14
C LYS A 264 10.25 -18.92 -13.81
N SER A 265 10.74 -18.55 -14.98
CA SER A 265 11.82 -19.28 -15.66
C SER A 265 13.15 -19.18 -14.90
N LEU A 266 13.43 -18.04 -14.27
CA LEU A 266 14.65 -17.84 -13.48
C LEU A 266 14.60 -18.58 -12.13
N PHE A 267 13.42 -18.62 -11.51
CA PHE A 267 13.17 -19.20 -10.20
C PHE A 267 12.03 -20.25 -10.27
N PRO A 268 12.31 -21.47 -10.75
CA PRO A 268 11.25 -22.44 -11.03
C PRO A 268 10.61 -23.06 -9.77
N ASN A 269 11.36 -23.19 -8.68
CA ASN A 269 10.96 -23.93 -7.47
C ASN A 269 10.93 -23.02 -6.23
N VAL A 270 10.20 -21.91 -6.31
CA VAL A 270 10.12 -20.93 -5.22
C VAL A 270 8.70 -20.70 -4.73
N LYS A 271 8.57 -20.26 -3.49
CA LYS A 271 7.31 -19.73 -2.96
C LYS A 271 7.10 -18.31 -3.47
N TRP A 272 5.93 -18.05 -4.04
CA TRP A 272 5.55 -16.74 -4.57
C TRP A 272 4.81 -15.93 -3.49
N ASN A 273 5.39 -14.81 -3.08
CA ASN A 273 4.76 -13.87 -2.15
C ASN A 273 4.51 -12.53 -2.86
N CYS A 274 3.26 -12.09 -2.91
CA CYS A 274 2.87 -10.79 -3.48
C CYS A 274 2.74 -9.75 -2.37
N CYS A 275 3.55 -8.70 -2.47
CA CYS A 275 3.66 -7.62 -1.49
C CYS A 275 3.33 -6.24 -2.10
N PHE A 276 2.46 -6.21 -3.11
CA PHE A 276 2.01 -4.96 -3.75
C PHE A 276 1.22 -4.07 -2.78
N ASP A 277 1.04 -2.81 -3.18
CA ASP A 277 0.32 -1.80 -2.40
C ASP A 277 -1.04 -2.33 -1.90
N ASN A 278 -1.44 -1.86 -0.72
CA ASN A 278 -2.77 -2.09 -0.15
C ASN A 278 -3.76 -1.08 -0.72
N ASP A 279 -3.90 -1.09 -2.05
CA ASP A 279 -4.87 -0.32 -2.81
C ASP A 279 -5.48 -1.16 -3.93
N GLY A 280 -6.42 -0.59 -4.68
CA GLY A 280 -7.12 -1.30 -5.76
C GLY A 280 -6.21 -1.73 -6.92
N ALA A 281 -5.13 -1.01 -7.20
CA ALA A 281 -4.16 -1.42 -8.20
C ALA A 281 -3.36 -2.63 -7.71
N GLY A 282 -2.83 -2.56 -6.48
CA GLY A 282 -2.05 -3.65 -5.89
C GLY A 282 -2.87 -4.93 -5.69
N ASN A 283 -4.15 -4.83 -5.32
CA ASN A 283 -5.06 -5.98 -5.32
C ASN A 283 -5.25 -6.58 -6.72
N GLY A 284 -5.36 -5.73 -7.74
CA GLY A 284 -5.40 -6.19 -9.13
C GLY A 284 -4.12 -6.92 -9.56
N PHE A 285 -2.95 -6.43 -9.14
CA PHE A 285 -1.66 -7.05 -9.46
C PHE A 285 -1.47 -8.42 -8.81
N ASP A 286 -2.00 -8.64 -7.60
CA ASP A 286 -2.05 -9.97 -6.99
C ASP A 286 -2.76 -10.97 -7.93
N VAL A 287 -3.95 -10.59 -8.43
CA VAL A 287 -4.74 -11.44 -9.32
C VAL A 287 -4.03 -11.68 -10.64
N ALA A 288 -3.52 -10.63 -11.28
CA ALA A 288 -2.78 -10.77 -12.54
C ALA A 288 -1.58 -11.71 -12.39
N THR A 289 -0.82 -11.60 -11.28
CA THR A 289 0.30 -12.50 -10.98
C THR A 289 -0.15 -13.96 -10.95
N ALA A 290 -1.24 -14.26 -10.23
CA ALA A 290 -1.73 -15.63 -10.09
C ALA A 290 -2.16 -16.24 -11.44
N TYR A 291 -2.83 -15.47 -12.31
CA TYR A 291 -3.17 -15.92 -13.67
C TYR A 291 -1.93 -16.15 -14.55
N TYR A 292 -0.99 -15.20 -14.55
CA TYR A 292 0.24 -15.35 -15.33
C TYR A 292 1.06 -16.58 -14.90
N LEU A 293 1.06 -16.92 -13.61
CA LEU A 293 1.72 -18.14 -13.11
C LEU A 293 1.02 -19.43 -13.56
N LYS A 294 -0.30 -19.41 -13.74
CA LYS A 294 -1.05 -20.54 -14.33
C LYS A 294 -0.87 -20.66 -15.86
N GLY A 295 -0.35 -19.62 -16.51
CA GLY A 295 -0.19 -19.56 -17.97
C GLY A 295 -1.35 -18.86 -18.68
N ASP A 296 -2.26 -18.23 -17.93
CA ASP A 296 -3.38 -17.46 -18.47
C ASP A 296 -2.98 -15.98 -18.60
N ASP A 297 -3.63 -15.25 -19.53
CA ASP A 297 -3.50 -13.80 -19.64
C ASP A 297 -4.64 -13.09 -18.89
N CYS A 298 -4.31 -12.03 -18.16
CA CYS A 298 -5.21 -11.30 -17.30
C CYS A 298 -4.65 -9.88 -17.07
N LYS A 299 -5.39 -8.86 -17.50
CA LYS A 299 -5.02 -7.46 -17.27
C LYS A 299 -5.84 -6.88 -16.13
N ALA A 300 -5.15 -6.52 -15.06
CA ALA A 300 -5.76 -5.80 -13.94
C ALA A 300 -5.36 -4.32 -13.96
N PHE A 301 -6.33 -3.44 -13.74
CA PHE A 301 -6.11 -2.00 -13.62
C PHE A 301 -7.21 -1.36 -12.77
N SER A 302 -6.91 -0.22 -12.16
CA SER A 302 -7.88 0.52 -11.35
C SER A 302 -8.02 1.96 -11.82
N ARG A 303 -9.26 2.43 -11.96
CA ARG A 303 -9.59 3.80 -12.38
C ARG A 303 -10.89 4.28 -11.72
N THR A 304 -11.02 5.59 -11.55
CA THR A 304 -12.28 6.22 -11.16
C THR A 304 -13.18 6.30 -12.40
N ILE A 305 -14.41 5.82 -12.28
CA ILE A 305 -15.41 5.93 -13.35
C ILE A 305 -15.98 7.37 -13.32
N PRO A 306 -16.16 8.04 -14.46
CA PRO A 306 -16.77 9.37 -14.47
C PRO A 306 -18.16 9.36 -13.82
N GLY A 307 -18.34 10.20 -12.80
CA GLY A 307 -19.58 10.28 -12.02
C GLY A 307 -19.57 9.48 -10.71
N ASP A 308 -18.58 8.60 -10.51
CA ASP A 308 -18.39 7.89 -9.24
C ASP A 308 -17.38 8.61 -8.33
N ASN A 309 -17.60 8.49 -7.03
CA ASN A 309 -16.70 9.01 -6.00
C ASN A 309 -15.61 8.00 -5.58
N PHE A 310 -15.71 6.76 -6.05
CA PHE A 310 -14.81 5.67 -5.68
C PHE A 310 -14.01 5.15 -6.89
N ARG A 311 -12.84 4.59 -6.60
CA ARG A 311 -12.02 3.91 -7.60
C ARG A 311 -12.55 2.49 -7.79
N THR A 312 -12.53 2.02 -9.03
CA THR A 312 -13.02 0.69 -9.41
C THR A 312 -11.85 -0.13 -9.92
N VAL A 313 -11.76 -1.37 -9.43
CA VAL A 313 -10.79 -2.38 -9.90
C VAL A 313 -11.42 -3.15 -11.06
N PHE A 314 -10.68 -3.28 -12.16
CA PHE A 314 -11.07 -4.01 -13.35
C PHE A 314 -10.12 -5.19 -13.56
N ILE A 315 -10.70 -6.36 -13.86
CA ILE A 315 -9.98 -7.55 -14.31
C ILE A 315 -10.49 -7.88 -15.71
N SER A 316 -9.61 -7.84 -16.70
CA SER A 316 -9.92 -8.04 -18.11
C SER A 316 -9.23 -9.31 -18.63
N PHE A 317 -10.01 -10.15 -19.31
CA PHE A 317 -9.58 -11.41 -19.89
C PHE A 317 -9.49 -11.33 -21.43
N PRO A 318 -8.70 -12.21 -22.08
CA PRO A 318 -8.51 -12.21 -23.53
C PRO A 318 -9.79 -12.45 -24.34
N ASN A 319 -10.77 -13.15 -23.76
CA ASN A 319 -12.08 -13.39 -24.36
C ASN A 319 -12.98 -12.14 -24.40
N GLY A 320 -12.48 -10.98 -23.96
CA GLY A 320 -13.22 -9.72 -23.90
C GLY A 320 -14.07 -9.56 -22.64
N GLN A 321 -14.12 -10.57 -21.76
CA GLN A 321 -14.81 -10.48 -20.48
C GLN A 321 -14.08 -9.51 -19.56
N ILE A 322 -14.83 -8.60 -18.95
CA ILE A 322 -14.33 -7.67 -17.94
C ILE A 322 -15.19 -7.82 -16.69
N GLN A 323 -14.53 -8.04 -15.57
CA GLN A 323 -15.15 -8.04 -14.25
C GLN A 323 -14.67 -6.79 -13.50
N SER A 324 -15.54 -6.20 -12.68
CA SER A 324 -15.21 -4.97 -11.95
C SER A 324 -15.88 -4.89 -10.60
N TRP A 325 -15.18 -4.29 -9.64
CA TRP A 325 -15.64 -4.09 -8.27
C TRP A 325 -15.18 -2.72 -7.76
N LYS A 326 -15.94 -2.13 -6.84
CA LYS A 326 -15.43 -0.97 -6.10
C LYS A 326 -14.22 -1.39 -5.29
N GLU A 327 -13.23 -0.51 -5.18
CA GLU A 327 -11.98 -0.80 -4.48
C GLU A 327 -12.20 -1.22 -3.02
N GLU A 328 -13.12 -0.58 -2.32
CA GLU A 328 -13.46 -0.89 -0.92
C GLU A 328 -14.16 -2.25 -0.74
N GLU A 329 -14.78 -2.77 -1.79
CA GLU A 329 -15.52 -4.03 -1.79
C GLU A 329 -14.66 -5.19 -2.32
N PHE A 330 -13.50 -4.90 -2.90
CA PHE A 330 -12.64 -5.89 -3.56
C PHE A 330 -11.52 -6.40 -2.64
N SER A 331 -11.33 -7.72 -2.64
CA SER A 331 -10.21 -8.38 -1.98
C SER A 331 -9.63 -9.43 -2.91
N SER A 332 -8.36 -9.28 -3.27
CA SER A 332 -7.65 -10.25 -4.12
C SER A 332 -7.63 -11.65 -3.51
N GLN A 333 -7.46 -11.75 -2.18
CA GLN A 333 -7.51 -13.02 -1.45
C GLN A 333 -8.87 -13.71 -1.63
N ARG A 334 -9.98 -13.01 -1.36
CA ARG A 334 -11.34 -13.59 -1.51
C ARG A 334 -11.63 -13.99 -2.95
N TYR A 335 -11.22 -13.15 -3.90
CA TYR A 335 -11.37 -13.41 -5.32
C TYR A 335 -10.64 -14.68 -5.75
N LEU A 336 -9.35 -14.82 -5.40
CA LEU A 336 -8.55 -15.99 -5.77
C LEU A 336 -9.04 -17.27 -5.10
N SER A 337 -9.51 -17.19 -3.84
CA SER A 337 -10.15 -18.34 -3.18
C SER A 337 -11.43 -18.77 -3.91
N PHE A 338 -12.27 -17.84 -4.34
CA PHE A 338 -13.46 -18.15 -5.16
C PHE A 338 -13.08 -18.81 -6.50
N MET A 339 -11.98 -18.37 -7.11
CA MET A 339 -11.46 -18.95 -8.36
C MET A 339 -10.64 -20.24 -8.16
N LYS A 340 -10.53 -20.77 -6.93
CA LYS A 340 -9.71 -21.96 -6.59
C LYS A 340 -8.24 -21.78 -6.99
N MET A 341 -7.69 -20.61 -6.67
CA MET A 341 -6.31 -20.17 -6.93
C MET A 341 -5.57 -19.77 -5.64
N ASP A 342 -6.11 -20.12 -4.49
CA ASP A 342 -5.60 -19.83 -3.14
C ASP A 342 -4.18 -20.34 -2.89
N ASN A 343 -3.74 -21.39 -3.58
CA ASN A 343 -2.39 -21.95 -3.45
C ASN A 343 -1.39 -21.43 -4.51
N ALA A 344 -1.81 -20.54 -5.42
CA ALA A 344 -0.94 -20.05 -6.49
C ALA A 344 0.08 -19.02 -6.00
N ILE A 345 -0.32 -18.16 -5.06
CA ILE A 345 0.48 -17.10 -4.48
C ILE A 345 0.11 -16.90 -3.00
N ASN A 346 1.05 -16.41 -2.21
CA ASN A 346 0.79 -15.91 -0.87
C ASN A 346 0.64 -14.38 -0.93
N ILE A 347 -0.49 -13.83 -0.48
CA ILE A 347 -0.72 -12.38 -0.49
C ILE A 347 -0.34 -11.80 0.88
N ILE A 348 0.55 -10.81 0.89
CA ILE A 348 1.00 -10.12 2.10
C ILE A 348 0.78 -8.62 1.90
N LYS A 349 -0.18 -8.04 2.62
CA LYS A 349 -0.48 -6.60 2.57
C LYS A 349 0.01 -5.89 3.82
N THR A 350 0.28 -4.60 3.67
CA THR A 350 0.43 -3.68 4.80
C THR A 350 -0.90 -3.56 5.55
N PRO A 351 -0.92 -3.52 6.90
CA PRO A 351 -2.19 -3.52 7.65
C PRO A 351 -3.04 -2.27 7.42
N LYS A 352 -2.45 -1.08 7.63
CA LYS A 352 -3.16 0.21 7.64
C LYS A 352 -2.59 1.26 6.68
N TYR A 353 -1.44 1.00 6.10
CA TYR A 353 -0.75 1.93 5.20
C TYR A 353 -0.89 1.49 3.77
N LYS A 354 -0.75 2.42 2.84
CA LYS A 354 -0.83 2.09 1.42
C LYS A 354 0.34 1.21 0.99
N ASP A 355 1.55 1.59 1.35
CA ASP A 355 2.78 0.91 0.91
C ASP A 355 3.75 0.61 2.07
N TRP A 356 4.77 -0.21 1.80
CA TRP A 356 5.73 -0.65 2.81
C TRP A 356 6.65 0.48 3.27
N ASN A 357 6.93 1.48 2.42
CA ASN A 357 7.72 2.62 2.83
C ASN A 357 6.95 3.54 3.79
N GLU A 358 5.66 3.75 3.57
CA GLU A 358 4.77 4.45 4.49
C GLU A 358 4.72 3.75 5.85
N LEU A 359 4.59 2.43 5.87
CA LEU A 359 4.63 1.64 7.10
C LEU A 359 5.97 1.79 7.84
N LEU A 360 7.10 1.68 7.14
CA LEU A 360 8.44 1.88 7.73
C LEU A 360 8.60 3.30 8.29
N ARG A 361 8.17 4.31 7.52
CA ARG A 361 8.21 5.71 7.93
C ARG A 361 7.40 5.94 9.19
N TYR A 362 6.22 5.35 9.29
CA TYR A 362 5.41 5.40 10.49
C TYR A 362 6.15 4.81 11.70
N TYR A 363 6.71 3.60 11.55
CA TYR A 363 7.49 2.96 12.61
C TYR A 363 8.67 3.82 13.09
N LYS A 364 9.31 4.59 12.21
CA LYS A 364 10.46 5.42 12.58
C LYS A 364 10.11 6.86 13.02
N HIS A 365 9.02 7.45 12.50
CA HIS A 365 8.58 8.79 12.87
C HIS A 365 7.97 8.85 14.27
N ALA A 366 7.33 7.78 14.72
CA ALA A 366 6.70 7.72 16.05
C ALA A 366 7.70 7.58 17.21
N GLY A 367 8.98 7.96 17.01
CA GLY A 367 9.99 7.98 18.06
C GLY A 367 10.43 6.60 18.56
N PHE A 368 9.97 5.51 17.93
CA PHE A 368 10.18 4.18 18.47
C PHE A 368 11.62 3.70 18.41
N ASN A 369 12.52 4.36 17.65
CA ASN A 369 13.97 4.11 17.55
C ASN A 369 14.41 2.67 17.91
N THR A 370 13.64 1.73 17.41
CA THR A 370 13.67 0.34 17.85
C THR A 370 14.53 -0.35 16.84
N GLY A 371 15.45 -1.19 17.34
CA GLY A 371 16.08 -2.16 16.47
C GLY A 371 15.00 -2.89 15.67
N PRO A 372 15.25 -3.15 14.38
CA PRO A 372 14.33 -3.89 13.55
C PRO A 372 14.25 -5.31 14.18
N GLY A 373 13.17 -5.57 14.93
CA GLY A 373 12.94 -6.85 15.61
C GLY A 373 11.53 -7.07 16.16
N MET A 374 10.86 -6.00 16.61
CA MET A 374 9.69 -6.13 17.48
C MET A 374 8.44 -5.59 16.79
N LYS A 375 7.58 -6.52 16.35
CA LYS A 375 6.24 -6.24 15.82
C LYS A 375 5.26 -5.84 16.94
N PHE A 376 5.64 -4.86 17.76
CA PHE A 376 4.83 -4.46 18.91
C PHE A 376 3.42 -4.06 18.53
N ILE A 377 3.27 -3.27 17.46
CA ILE A 377 1.95 -2.83 17.01
C ILE A 377 1.09 -4.02 16.53
N PRO A 378 1.55 -4.87 15.59
CA PRO A 378 0.80 -6.08 15.24
C PRO A 378 0.47 -6.97 16.43
N ALA A 379 1.41 -7.12 17.38
CA ALA A 379 1.20 -7.92 18.58
C ALA A 379 0.16 -7.30 19.53
N ILE A 380 0.15 -5.97 19.69
CA ILE A 380 -0.86 -5.23 20.44
C ILE A 380 -2.22 -5.38 19.74
N GLU A 381 -2.28 -5.20 18.42
CA GLU A 381 -3.52 -5.30 17.64
C GLU A 381 -4.13 -6.72 17.67
N ASP A 382 -3.31 -7.76 17.56
CA ASP A 382 -3.74 -9.15 17.70
C ASP A 382 -4.26 -9.42 19.11
N THR A 383 -3.52 -8.98 20.14
CA THR A 383 -3.95 -9.10 21.54
C THR A 383 -5.29 -8.41 21.78
N MET A 384 -5.43 -7.16 21.34
CA MET A 384 -6.68 -6.39 21.45
C MET A 384 -7.84 -7.10 20.75
N SER A 385 -7.60 -7.67 19.57
CA SER A 385 -8.62 -8.42 18.82
C SER A 385 -9.06 -9.66 19.60
N GLN A 386 -8.13 -10.42 20.16
CA GLN A 386 -8.42 -11.60 20.99
C GLN A 386 -9.16 -11.26 22.29
N LEU A 387 -8.82 -10.13 22.92
CA LEU A 387 -9.51 -9.62 24.12
C LEU A 387 -10.95 -9.20 23.79
N ASN A 388 -11.13 -8.47 22.68
CA ASN A 388 -12.45 -8.06 22.21
C ASN A 388 -13.36 -9.24 21.88
N LEU A 389 -12.84 -10.29 21.23
CA LEU A 389 -13.59 -11.52 20.94
C LEU A 389 -14.11 -12.22 22.21
N ARG A 390 -13.45 -12.02 23.36
CA ARG A 390 -13.84 -12.58 24.65
C ARG A 390 -14.62 -11.60 25.55
N GLY A 391 -14.96 -10.42 25.02
CA GLY A 391 -15.74 -9.40 25.72
C GLY A 391 -14.93 -8.53 26.69
N TYR A 392 -13.59 -8.61 26.69
CA TYR A 392 -12.70 -7.81 27.54
C TYR A 392 -12.42 -6.42 26.94
N HIS A 393 -13.47 -5.71 26.52
CA HIS A 393 -13.37 -4.47 25.75
C HIS A 393 -12.59 -3.38 26.48
N LEU A 394 -12.86 -3.16 27.77
CA LEU A 394 -12.19 -2.12 28.56
C LEU A 394 -10.69 -2.38 28.70
N LEU A 395 -10.27 -3.65 28.82
CA LEU A 395 -8.85 -3.99 28.83
C LEU A 395 -8.22 -3.75 27.44
N ALA A 396 -8.92 -4.10 26.36
CA ALA A 396 -8.45 -3.83 25.00
C ALA A 396 -8.31 -2.31 24.73
N ASP A 397 -9.24 -1.50 25.22
CA ASP A 397 -9.16 -0.03 25.12
C ASP A 397 -7.94 0.52 25.87
N MET A 398 -7.61 -0.05 27.04
CA MET A 398 -6.41 0.33 27.79
C MET A 398 -5.12 0.03 27.02
N PHE A 399 -5.06 -1.07 26.25
CA PHE A 399 -3.93 -1.33 25.35
C PHE A 399 -3.77 -0.25 24.27
N GLN A 400 -4.89 0.24 23.73
CA GLN A 400 -4.87 1.31 22.73
C GLN A 400 -4.42 2.64 23.33
N GLN A 401 -5.05 3.04 24.44
CA GLN A 401 -4.79 4.32 25.11
C GLN A 401 -3.34 4.43 25.60
N ASN A 402 -2.78 3.32 26.09
CA ASN A 402 -1.44 3.29 26.67
C ASN A 402 -0.38 2.69 25.73
N SER A 403 -0.71 2.54 24.44
CA SER A 403 0.15 1.87 23.46
C SER A 403 1.58 2.44 23.41
N GLN A 404 1.73 3.77 23.49
CA GLN A 404 3.04 4.42 23.46
C GLN A 404 3.89 4.08 24.69
N GLU A 405 3.36 4.23 25.89
CA GLU A 405 4.05 3.92 27.15
C GLU A 405 4.39 2.43 27.28
N LEU A 406 3.45 1.58 26.88
CA LEU A 406 3.65 0.14 26.80
C LEU A 406 4.83 -0.20 25.90
N ILE A 407 4.83 0.31 24.66
CA ILE A 407 5.93 0.07 23.72
C ILE A 407 7.25 0.58 24.29
N GLN A 408 7.27 1.78 24.86
CA GLN A 408 8.48 2.34 25.48
C GLN A 408 9.02 1.45 26.60
N SER A 409 8.14 0.93 27.45
CA SER A 409 8.50 0.03 28.55
C SER A 409 9.06 -1.30 28.04
N LEU A 410 8.41 -1.89 27.02
CA LEU A 410 8.88 -3.11 26.38
C LEU A 410 10.26 -2.94 25.72
N ILE A 411 10.52 -1.79 25.09
CA ILE A 411 11.83 -1.44 24.53
C ILE A 411 12.89 -1.38 25.62
N GLN A 412 12.56 -0.78 26.76
CA GLN A 412 13.44 -0.65 27.92
C GLN A 412 13.59 -1.97 28.70
N ARG A 413 12.90 -3.04 28.30
CA ARG A 413 12.80 -4.31 29.01
C ARG A 413 12.32 -4.14 30.46
N SER A 414 11.50 -3.12 30.70
CA SER A 414 10.83 -2.91 31.99
C SER A 414 9.48 -3.63 32.01
N THR A 415 9.05 -4.01 33.20
CA THR A 415 7.72 -4.60 33.40
C THR A 415 6.67 -3.51 33.23
N TYR A 416 5.75 -3.67 32.29
CA TYR A 416 4.59 -2.79 32.15
C TYR A 416 3.36 -3.46 32.76
N CYS A 417 2.68 -2.76 33.66
CA CYS A 417 1.47 -3.25 34.31
C CYS A 417 0.25 -2.44 33.84
N LEU A 418 -0.76 -3.13 33.33
CA LEU A 418 -2.07 -2.55 33.01
C LEU A 418 -3.08 -2.96 34.05
N SER A 419 -3.83 -2.00 34.58
CA SER A 419 -5.00 -2.26 35.41
C SER A 419 -6.27 -1.95 34.64
N ALA A 420 -7.17 -2.92 34.52
CA ALA A 420 -8.43 -2.71 33.82
C ALA A 420 -9.55 -3.62 34.33
N PRO A 421 -10.82 -3.25 34.08
CA PRO A 421 -11.95 -4.08 34.46
C PRO A 421 -12.06 -5.31 33.55
N LEU A 422 -12.18 -6.50 34.14
CA LEU A 422 -12.51 -7.74 33.44
C LEU A 422 -14.02 -7.87 33.20
N ALA A 423 -14.79 -7.53 34.21
CA ALA A 423 -16.25 -7.67 34.21
C ALA A 423 -16.86 -6.66 35.18
N GLU A 424 -18.05 -6.18 34.82
CA GLU A 424 -18.77 -5.18 35.60
C GLU A 424 -20.26 -5.52 35.61
N THR A 425 -20.87 -5.41 36.80
CA THR A 425 -22.30 -5.55 37.06
C THR A 425 -22.81 -4.28 37.75
N ASN A 426 -24.09 -4.24 38.12
CA ASN A 426 -24.64 -3.09 38.85
C ASN A 426 -24.03 -2.92 40.25
N ALA A 427 -23.63 -4.02 40.91
CA ALA A 427 -23.10 -4.00 42.27
C ALA A 427 -21.58 -4.04 42.34
N TYR A 428 -20.93 -4.77 41.43
CA TYR A 428 -19.51 -5.10 41.54
C TYR A 428 -18.75 -4.83 40.24
N LYS A 429 -17.46 -4.56 40.40
CA LYS A 429 -16.50 -4.46 39.30
C LYS A 429 -15.29 -5.34 39.63
N LEU A 430 -15.06 -6.37 38.82
CA LEU A 430 -13.86 -7.20 38.91
C LEU A 430 -12.76 -6.55 38.08
N ILE A 431 -11.66 -6.20 38.73
CA ILE A 431 -10.51 -5.52 38.12
C ILE A 431 -9.32 -6.48 38.15
N VAL A 432 -8.53 -6.44 37.08
CA VAL A 432 -7.31 -7.21 36.92
C VAL A 432 -6.12 -6.29 36.75
N ASP A 433 -5.03 -6.62 37.43
CA ASP A 433 -3.71 -6.09 37.14
C ASP A 433 -2.96 -7.11 36.29
N CYS A 434 -2.50 -6.69 35.12
CA CYS A 434 -1.83 -7.54 34.13
C CYS A 434 -0.41 -7.05 33.90
N ASN A 435 0.57 -7.93 34.11
CA ASN A 435 1.91 -7.69 33.60
C ASN A 435 1.93 -8.04 32.11
N ILE A 436 2.46 -7.14 31.30
CA ILE A 436 2.51 -7.30 29.87
C ILE A 436 3.90 -7.75 29.45
N PHE A 437 3.94 -8.88 28.74
CA PHE A 437 5.18 -9.44 28.22
C PHE A 437 5.14 -9.52 26.70
N MET A 438 6.29 -9.28 26.09
CA MET A 438 6.48 -9.54 24.67
C MET A 438 7.15 -10.91 24.51
N GLY A 439 6.47 -11.82 23.81
CA GLY A 439 7.07 -13.05 23.27
C GLY A 439 7.85 -12.77 21.99
N ILE A 440 8.13 -13.80 21.17
CA ILE A 440 8.88 -13.63 19.92
C ILE A 440 8.12 -12.70 18.95
N ASP A 441 6.81 -12.91 18.79
CA ASP A 441 5.93 -12.11 17.91
C ASP A 441 4.55 -11.80 18.53
N THR A 442 4.30 -12.24 19.77
CA THR A 442 3.00 -12.14 20.42
C THR A 442 3.12 -11.41 21.73
N LEU A 443 2.19 -10.49 21.99
CA LEU A 443 2.10 -9.82 23.26
C LEU A 443 1.16 -10.61 24.18
N VAL A 444 1.59 -10.84 25.41
CA VAL A 444 0.90 -11.75 26.33
C VAL A 444 0.57 -10.98 27.62
N PRO A 445 -0.72 -10.65 27.87
CA PRO A 445 -1.14 -10.18 29.17
C PRO A 445 -1.16 -11.34 30.17
N ILE A 446 -0.45 -11.19 31.29
CA ILE A 446 -0.43 -12.17 32.37
C ILE A 446 -1.11 -11.58 33.60
N PRO A 447 -2.23 -12.17 34.07
CA PRO A 447 -2.93 -11.68 35.25
C PRO A 447 -2.06 -11.89 36.49
N ASN A 448 -1.67 -10.77 37.11
CA ASN A 448 -0.88 -10.71 38.32
C ASN A 448 -1.79 -10.71 39.55
N ASN A 449 -2.78 -9.82 39.58
CA ASN A 449 -3.68 -9.65 40.72
C ASN A 449 -5.13 -9.46 40.27
N LEU A 450 -6.07 -9.78 41.16
CA LEU A 450 -7.49 -9.55 40.99
C LEU A 450 -8.07 -8.90 42.24
N TYR A 451 -9.00 -7.98 42.05
CA TYR A 451 -9.76 -7.39 43.15
C TYR A 451 -11.16 -6.98 42.72
N ILE A 452 -12.05 -6.97 43.70
CA ILE A 452 -13.46 -6.64 43.54
C ILE A 452 -13.70 -5.26 44.14
N PHE A 453 -14.16 -4.34 43.32
CA PHE A 453 -14.67 -3.06 43.78
C PHE A 453 -16.18 -3.14 43.96
N ASP A 454 -16.65 -2.96 45.18
CA ASP A 454 -18.06 -2.85 45.53
C ASP A 454 -18.52 -1.40 45.33
N LYS A 455 -19.44 -1.21 44.39
CA LYS A 455 -19.93 0.13 44.00
C LYS A 455 -20.82 0.76 45.07
N THR A 456 -21.48 -0.05 45.88
CA THR A 456 -22.38 0.43 46.94
C THR A 456 -21.58 0.86 48.15
N THR A 457 -20.61 0.05 48.59
CA THR A 457 -19.81 0.34 49.78
C THR A 457 -18.55 1.14 49.47
N GLN A 458 -18.18 1.30 48.19
CA GLN A 458 -16.95 1.95 47.72
C GLN A 458 -15.69 1.29 48.28
N LYS A 459 -15.77 -0.01 48.62
CA LYS A 459 -14.66 -0.79 49.18
C LYS A 459 -14.09 -1.73 48.15
N THR A 460 -12.76 -1.87 48.19
CA THR A 460 -12.02 -2.84 47.40
C THR A 460 -11.71 -4.07 48.25
N THR A 461 -12.11 -5.24 47.78
CA THR A 461 -11.80 -6.53 48.40
C THR A 461 -10.83 -7.29 47.52
N PRO A 462 -9.73 -7.86 48.06
CA PRO A 462 -8.84 -8.69 47.28
C PRO A 462 -9.56 -9.92 46.71
N ALA A 463 -9.13 -10.38 45.54
CA ALA A 463 -9.60 -11.59 44.90
C ALA A 463 -8.46 -12.41 44.29
N SER A 464 -7.24 -12.24 44.82
CA SER A 464 -6.03 -12.95 44.39
C SER A 464 -6.19 -14.47 44.44
N ALA A 465 -6.93 -14.99 45.44
CA ALA A 465 -7.23 -16.40 45.58
C ALA A 465 -8.00 -16.98 44.39
N ILE A 466 -8.81 -16.18 43.67
CA ILE A 466 -9.45 -16.60 42.42
C ILE A 466 -8.37 -16.87 41.35
N ASN A 467 -7.42 -15.94 41.17
CA ASN A 467 -6.35 -16.06 40.19
C ASN A 467 -5.46 -17.28 40.49
N GLU A 468 -5.10 -17.48 41.76
CA GLU A 468 -4.31 -18.63 42.21
C GLU A 468 -5.03 -19.96 41.97
N TYR A 469 -6.32 -20.02 42.29
CA TYR A 469 -7.14 -21.22 42.06
C TYR A 469 -7.23 -21.57 40.58
N LEU A 470 -7.55 -20.60 39.71
CA LEU A 470 -7.61 -20.83 38.27
C LEU A 470 -6.26 -21.28 37.69
N LYS A 471 -5.15 -20.70 38.17
CA LYS A 471 -3.79 -21.13 37.81
C LYS A 471 -3.54 -22.59 38.22
N LYS A 472 -3.92 -22.99 39.43
CA LYS A 472 -3.81 -24.38 39.91
C LYS A 472 -4.60 -25.36 39.03
N GLU A 473 -5.78 -24.96 38.59
CA GLU A 473 -6.63 -25.74 37.69
C GLU A 473 -6.21 -25.65 36.21
N CYS A 474 -5.11 -24.96 35.90
CA CYS A 474 -4.61 -24.75 34.53
C CYS A 474 -5.63 -24.04 33.60
N ILE A 475 -6.46 -23.17 34.17
CA ILE A 475 -7.45 -22.34 33.47
C ILE A 475 -6.86 -20.92 33.32
N ASN A 476 -6.69 -20.46 32.08
CA ASN A 476 -6.17 -19.14 31.79
C ASN A 476 -7.32 -18.14 31.55
N ILE A 477 -7.33 -17.05 32.32
CA ILE A 477 -8.37 -15.99 32.26
C ILE A 477 -8.59 -15.47 30.84
N PHE A 478 -7.52 -15.16 30.11
CA PHE A 478 -7.62 -14.51 28.80
C PHE A 478 -7.75 -15.48 27.63
N ARG A 479 -7.47 -16.77 27.84
CA ARG A 479 -7.55 -17.80 26.79
C ARG A 479 -8.81 -18.63 26.90
N ASP A 480 -9.14 -19.04 28.12
CA ASP A 480 -10.08 -20.12 28.43
C ASP A 480 -11.42 -19.60 28.99
N LEU A 481 -11.48 -18.33 29.42
CA LEU A 481 -12.68 -17.68 29.95
C LEU A 481 -13.04 -16.43 29.13
N ASN A 482 -14.24 -15.93 29.34
CA ASN A 482 -14.75 -14.69 28.75
C ASN A 482 -15.33 -13.75 29.83
N ALA A 483 -15.67 -12.51 29.46
CA ALA A 483 -16.18 -11.52 30.40
C ALA A 483 -17.53 -11.92 31.03
N ASN A 484 -18.38 -12.68 30.34
CA ASN A 484 -19.66 -13.14 30.89
C ASN A 484 -19.50 -14.21 31.96
N ASP A 485 -18.46 -15.05 31.90
CA ASP A 485 -18.18 -16.03 32.95
C ASP A 485 -17.91 -15.33 34.30
N PHE A 486 -17.15 -14.23 34.25
CA PHE A 486 -16.91 -13.40 35.44
C PHE A 486 -18.14 -12.58 35.86
N LYS A 487 -18.98 -12.12 34.93
CA LYS A 487 -20.27 -11.51 35.30
C LYS A 487 -21.18 -12.51 36.05
N ASN A 488 -21.25 -13.76 35.58
CA ASN A 488 -21.97 -14.81 36.28
C ASN A 488 -21.38 -15.07 37.68
N LEU A 489 -20.06 -15.02 37.83
CA LEU A 489 -19.43 -15.14 39.14
C LEU A 489 -19.83 -13.99 40.08
N LEU A 490 -19.92 -12.76 39.56
CA LEU A 490 -20.31 -11.58 40.33
C LEU A 490 -21.79 -11.59 40.74
N GLU A 491 -22.70 -12.08 39.88
CA GLU A 491 -24.16 -12.03 40.11
C GLU A 491 -24.72 -13.33 40.71
N LYS A 492 -24.32 -14.46 40.15
CA LYS A 492 -24.84 -15.80 40.46
C LYS A 492 -23.90 -16.59 41.36
N GLN A 493 -22.74 -16.04 41.71
CA GLN A 493 -21.74 -16.68 42.56
C GLN A 493 -21.13 -17.95 41.96
N VAL A 494 -21.32 -18.18 40.66
CA VAL A 494 -20.83 -19.38 39.96
C VAL A 494 -20.05 -18.98 38.71
N LEU A 495 -18.90 -19.62 38.51
CA LEU A 495 -18.09 -19.56 37.30
C LEU A 495 -18.13 -20.93 36.63
N THR A 496 -18.59 -20.98 35.39
CA THR A 496 -18.60 -22.20 34.58
C THR A 496 -17.44 -22.19 33.61
N TYR A 497 -16.79 -23.34 33.45
CA TYR A 497 -15.69 -23.55 32.54
C TYR A 497 -15.96 -24.79 31.68
N THR A 498 -15.86 -24.65 30.37
CA THR A 498 -16.06 -25.76 29.44
C THR A 498 -14.82 -25.95 28.57
N LYS A 499 -14.28 -27.17 28.53
CA LYS A 499 -13.18 -27.56 27.64
C LYS A 499 -13.52 -28.86 26.93
N GLY A 500 -13.75 -28.79 25.62
CA GLY A 500 -14.27 -29.94 24.87
C GLY A 500 -15.64 -30.37 25.43
N ASN A 501 -15.76 -31.64 25.82
CA ASN A 501 -17.01 -32.20 26.39
C ASN A 501 -17.07 -32.16 27.93
N VAL A 502 -16.10 -31.51 28.58
CA VAL A 502 -16.03 -31.44 30.05
C VAL A 502 -16.45 -30.05 30.50
N GLU A 503 -17.53 -30.00 31.27
CA GLU A 503 -18.01 -28.80 31.95
C GLU A 503 -17.70 -28.91 33.46
N ARG A 504 -17.08 -27.87 34.01
CA ARG A 504 -16.79 -27.72 35.43
C ARG A 504 -17.42 -26.43 35.93
N SER A 505 -17.88 -26.42 37.16
CA SER A 505 -18.46 -25.24 37.81
C SER A 505 -17.75 -24.98 39.12
N PHE A 506 -17.51 -23.71 39.40
CA PHE A 506 -16.85 -23.23 40.60
C PHE A 506 -17.74 -22.22 41.31
N GLU A 507 -17.93 -22.38 42.60
CA GLU A 507 -18.67 -21.44 43.44
C GLU A 507 -17.72 -20.43 44.08
N ARG A 508 -18.18 -19.19 44.21
CA ARG A 508 -17.50 -18.13 44.95
C ARG A 508 -17.51 -18.45 46.43
N ILE A 509 -16.33 -18.43 47.04
CA ILE A 509 -16.17 -18.49 48.50
C ILE A 509 -15.64 -17.16 49.04
N LEU A 510 -16.02 -16.83 50.27
CA LEU A 510 -15.44 -15.73 51.04
C LEU A 510 -14.39 -16.30 51.98
N SER A 511 -13.17 -15.80 51.88
CA SER A 511 -12.05 -16.15 52.75
C SER A 511 -11.57 -14.91 53.53
N PRO A 512 -10.80 -15.08 54.63
CA PRO A 512 -10.18 -13.95 55.32
C PRO A 512 -9.30 -13.08 54.40
N THR A 513 -8.78 -13.68 53.33
CA THR A 513 -7.95 -13.03 52.31
C THR A 513 -8.75 -12.45 51.13
N GLY A 514 -10.09 -12.47 51.20
CA GLY A 514 -10.98 -11.93 50.16
C GLY A 514 -11.75 -13.00 49.38
N TRP A 515 -12.14 -12.71 48.14
CA TRP A 515 -12.94 -13.63 47.31
C TRP A 515 -12.06 -14.75 46.74
N GLY A 516 -12.60 -15.98 46.71
CA GLY A 516 -11.93 -17.17 46.17
C GLY A 516 -12.91 -18.08 45.42
N LEU A 517 -12.42 -19.24 44.97
CA LEU A 517 -13.22 -20.26 44.28
C LEU A 517 -13.11 -21.63 44.96
N LYS A 518 -14.15 -22.43 44.80
CA LYS A 518 -14.18 -23.86 45.12
C LYS A 518 -14.98 -24.61 44.07
N GLU A 519 -14.53 -25.79 43.64
CA GLU A 519 -15.30 -26.62 42.71
C GLU A 519 -16.63 -27.09 43.31
N CYS A 520 -17.70 -26.98 42.52
CA CYS A 520 -19.00 -27.53 42.86
C CYS A 520 -18.93 -29.06 42.79
N SER A 521 -19.18 -29.74 43.91
CA SER A 521 -19.28 -31.21 43.94
C SER A 521 -20.42 -31.69 43.02
N GLN A 522 -20.12 -32.59 42.08
CA GLN A 522 -21.08 -33.12 41.10
C GLN A 522 -22.35 -33.67 41.80
N LEU A 523 -23.50 -33.08 41.49
CA LEU A 523 -24.78 -33.78 41.64
C LEU A 523 -24.81 -34.88 40.58
N LYS A 524 -24.86 -36.15 41.01
CA LYS A 524 -25.06 -37.33 40.15
C LYS A 524 -26.15 -37.02 39.11
N LYS A 525 -25.81 -37.12 37.81
CA LYS A 525 -26.80 -37.15 36.74
C LYS A 525 -27.83 -38.24 37.09
N LYS A 526 -29.11 -37.86 37.22
CA LYS A 526 -30.21 -38.83 37.19
C LYS A 526 -30.12 -39.57 35.86
N ASP A 527 -30.09 -40.90 35.93
CA ASP A 527 -30.21 -41.78 34.79
C ASP A 527 -31.41 -41.35 33.93
N ILE A 528 -31.14 -40.90 32.70
CA ILE A 528 -32.16 -40.79 31.67
C ILE A 528 -32.33 -42.20 31.13
N ASN A 529 -33.40 -42.83 31.61
CA ASN A 529 -33.91 -44.10 31.13
C ASN A 529 -34.28 -43.92 29.65
N LEU A 530 -33.45 -44.44 28.74
CA LEU A 530 -33.80 -44.58 27.32
C LEU A 530 -34.81 -45.73 27.22
N GLY A 531 -36.09 -45.38 27.34
CA GLY A 531 -37.19 -46.26 26.96
C GLY A 531 -37.13 -46.57 25.47
N LEU A 532 -36.70 -47.79 25.15
CA LEU A 532 -36.98 -48.46 23.90
C LEU A 532 -38.45 -48.91 23.93
N GLU A 533 -39.29 -48.34 23.08
CA GLU A 533 -40.45 -49.05 22.55
C GLU A 533 -40.52 -48.86 21.03
N ILE A 534 -40.30 -50.00 20.38
CA ILE A 534 -40.62 -50.52 19.02
C ILE A 534 -41.10 -49.53 17.96
#